data_AF-A0A6J4K7C9-F1
#
_entry.id   AF-A0A6J4K7C9-F1
#
_cell.length_a   1.000
_cell.length_b   1.000
_cell.length_c   1.000
_cell.angle_alpha   90.00
_cell.angle_beta   90.00
_cell.angle_gamma   90.00
#
_symmetry.space_group_name_H-M   'P 1'
#
loop_
_entity.id
_entity.type
_entity.pdbx_description
1 polymer ?
#
loop_
_entity_poly.entity_id
_entity_poly.type
_entity_poly.pdbx_seq_one_letter_code
_entity_poly.pdbx_strand_id
1 'polypeptide(L)'
;MPHKTREDRLRYAALHHAQHRPSPKPVPQRESTLPPLGMVRFSENGERVQCHACGAWLRSLNGHVRMHGLSMAEYKEAYGLARSLSLLPPRQQERQRTIALARGFGESGRVILRDVPRPPRPVGQEVRLSSRIRSSTAKQGTYRGRPAGEREPVT
;
A
#
# COMPACT_ATOMS: atom_id res chain seq x y z
N MET A 1 -31.52 5.87 -8.59
CA MET A 1 -30.33 5.35 -7.90
C MET A 1 -30.80 4.48 -6.73
N PRO A 2 -30.45 3.19 -6.65
CA PRO A 2 -31.10 2.22 -5.75
C PRO A 2 -30.79 2.39 -4.24
N HIS A 3 -30.03 3.41 -3.86
CA HIS A 3 -29.71 3.73 -2.46
C HIS A 3 -30.05 5.19 -2.19
N LYS A 4 -30.94 5.44 -1.21
CA LYS A 4 -31.44 6.78 -0.89
C LYS A 4 -30.48 7.57 0.01
N THR A 5 -29.68 6.88 0.82
CA THR A 5 -28.70 7.49 1.72
C THR A 5 -27.26 7.13 1.34
N ARG A 6 -26.29 7.95 1.78
CA ARG A 6 -24.86 7.67 1.61
C ARG A 6 -24.44 6.40 2.36
N GLU A 7 -24.97 6.21 3.57
CA GLU A 7 -24.68 5.04 4.41
C GLU A 7 -25.15 3.75 3.74
N ASP A 8 -26.36 3.74 3.18
CA ASP A 8 -26.87 2.58 2.44
C ASP A 8 -26.00 2.25 1.23
N ARG A 9 -25.55 3.27 0.50
CA ARG A 9 -24.64 3.09 -0.64
C ARG A 9 -23.28 2.51 -0.19
N LEU A 10 -22.73 2.99 0.91
CA LEU A 10 -21.46 2.49 1.45
C LEU A 10 -21.60 1.05 1.94
N ARG A 11 -22.71 0.73 2.64
CA ARG A 11 -23.04 -0.62 3.09
C ARG A 11 -23.19 -1.58 1.91
N TYR A 12 -23.96 -1.19 0.89
CA TYR A 12 -24.11 -1.99 -0.34
C TYR A 12 -22.77 -2.24 -1.01
N ALA A 13 -21.94 -1.20 -1.18
CA ALA A 13 -20.62 -1.34 -1.79
C ALA A 13 -19.71 -2.29 -0.98
N ALA A 14 -19.76 -2.22 0.36
CA ALA A 14 -19.00 -3.12 1.22
C ALA A 14 -19.45 -4.58 1.07
N LEU A 15 -20.76 -4.84 1.07
CA LEU A 15 -21.33 -6.18 0.86
C LEU A 15 -20.98 -6.73 -0.53
N HIS A 16 -21.15 -5.90 -1.57
CA HIS A 16 -20.80 -6.26 -2.94
C HIS A 16 -19.31 -6.56 -3.07
N HIS A 17 -18.43 -5.77 -2.44
CA HIS A 17 -16.99 -6.04 -2.43
C HIS A 17 -16.66 -7.34 -1.69
N ALA A 18 -17.30 -7.61 -0.55
CA ALA A 18 -17.10 -8.85 0.18
C ALA A 18 -17.49 -10.08 -0.66
N GLN A 19 -18.58 -9.99 -1.41
CA GLN A 19 -19.08 -11.08 -2.26
C GLN A 19 -18.26 -11.27 -3.54
N HIS A 20 -17.93 -10.18 -4.25
CA HIS A 20 -17.35 -10.26 -5.60
C HIS A 20 -15.85 -9.98 -5.66
N ARG A 21 -15.26 -9.47 -4.59
CA ARG A 21 -13.84 -9.13 -4.50
C ARG A 21 -13.29 -9.41 -3.10
N PRO A 22 -13.34 -10.68 -2.63
CA PRO A 22 -12.80 -11.03 -1.33
C PRO A 22 -11.30 -10.65 -1.27
N SER A 23 -10.88 -10.15 -0.12
CA SER A 23 -9.46 -9.85 0.09
C SER A 23 -8.64 -11.15 0.10
N PRO A 24 -7.40 -11.16 -0.43
CA PRO A 24 -6.54 -12.32 -0.34
C PRO A 24 -6.38 -12.77 1.12
N LYS A 25 -6.53 -14.06 1.37
CA LYS A 25 -6.30 -14.61 2.72
C LYS A 25 -4.81 -14.54 3.05
N PRO A 26 -4.43 -14.19 4.28
CA PRO A 26 -3.04 -14.17 4.68
C PRO A 26 -2.45 -15.60 4.63
N VAL A 27 -1.22 -15.72 4.13
CA VAL A 27 -0.52 -17.02 4.01
C VAL A 27 0.57 -17.07 5.08
N PRO A 28 0.63 -18.11 5.92
CA PRO A 28 1.70 -18.21 6.92
C PRO A 28 3.07 -18.31 6.24
N GLN A 29 4.09 -17.70 6.86
CA GLN A 29 5.48 -17.90 6.45
C GLN A 29 5.99 -19.26 6.95
N ARG A 30 7.14 -19.71 6.40
CA ARG A 30 7.81 -20.94 6.85
C ARG A 30 8.12 -20.89 8.34
N GLU A 31 8.63 -19.75 8.81
CA GLU A 31 8.82 -19.47 10.22
C GLU A 31 7.51 -18.97 10.84
N SER A 32 7.02 -19.67 11.86
CA SER A 32 5.75 -19.37 12.53
C SER A 32 5.76 -18.07 13.35
N THR A 33 6.94 -17.60 13.74
CA THR A 33 7.16 -16.38 14.54
C THR A 33 7.04 -15.09 13.71
N LEU A 34 7.18 -15.21 12.38
CA LEU A 34 7.07 -14.08 11.46
C LEU A 34 5.60 -13.71 11.16
N PRO A 35 5.33 -12.47 10.74
CA PRO A 35 4.02 -12.07 10.24
C PRO A 35 3.62 -12.91 9.02
N PRO A 36 2.33 -13.27 8.86
CA PRO A 36 1.88 -13.95 7.66
C PRO A 36 1.96 -13.02 6.44
N LEU A 37 2.24 -13.58 5.27
CA LEU A 37 2.25 -12.88 3.99
C LEU A 37 0.88 -12.26 3.70
N GLY A 38 0.88 -11.06 3.13
CA GLY A 38 -0.33 -10.31 2.82
C GLY A 38 -0.92 -9.53 4.00
N MET A 39 -0.37 -9.62 5.20
CA MET A 39 -0.86 -8.93 6.39
C MET A 39 0.27 -8.39 7.27
N VAL A 40 0.09 -7.18 7.79
CA VAL A 40 1.03 -6.60 8.75
C VAL A 40 0.58 -6.88 10.19
N ARG A 41 1.52 -7.26 11.06
CA ARG A 41 1.29 -7.35 12.51
C ARG A 41 1.74 -6.07 13.21
N PHE A 42 0.90 -5.61 14.13
CA PHE A 42 1.19 -4.51 15.03
C PHE A 42 1.22 -5.00 16.47
N SER A 43 1.97 -4.30 17.33
CA SER A 43 1.93 -4.57 18.77
C SER A 43 0.55 -4.22 19.34
N GLU A 44 0.21 -4.78 20.49
CA GLU A 44 -1.10 -4.56 21.13
C GLU A 44 -1.42 -3.07 21.34
N ASN A 45 -0.42 -2.28 21.71
CA ASN A 45 -0.55 -0.83 21.88
C ASN A 45 -0.54 -0.02 20.56
N GLY A 46 -0.31 -0.67 19.42
CA GLY A 46 -0.26 -0.07 18.09
C GLY A 46 0.96 0.83 17.83
N GLU A 47 2.01 0.73 18.64
CA GLU A 47 3.22 1.57 18.53
C GLU A 47 4.34 0.94 17.71
N ARG A 48 4.31 -0.39 17.53
CA ARG A 48 5.32 -1.13 16.79
C ARG A 48 4.70 -1.97 15.69
N VAL A 49 5.49 -2.22 14.66
CA VAL A 49 5.19 -3.06 13.52
C VAL A 49 6.27 -4.12 13.39
N GLN A 50 5.88 -5.36 13.12
CA GLN A 50 6.81 -6.49 13.01
C GLN A 50 7.33 -6.61 11.57
N CYS A 51 8.65 -6.76 11.42
CA CYS A 51 9.28 -7.01 10.12
C CYS A 51 9.01 -8.46 9.65
N HIS A 52 8.79 -8.64 8.35
CA HIS A 52 8.55 -9.93 7.74
C HIS A 52 9.85 -10.68 7.38
N ALA A 53 10.98 -9.97 7.32
CA ALA A 53 12.28 -10.55 7.00
C ALA A 53 13.01 -11.08 8.23
N CYS A 54 12.98 -10.34 9.34
CA CYS A 54 13.76 -10.65 10.54
C CYS A 54 12.95 -10.71 11.84
N GLY A 55 11.62 -10.52 11.77
CA GLY A 55 10.76 -10.59 12.95
C GLY A 55 10.87 -9.43 13.94
N ALA A 56 11.77 -8.45 13.72
CA ALA A 56 11.99 -7.34 14.63
C ALA A 56 10.78 -6.42 14.77
N TRP A 57 10.53 -5.94 15.99
CA TRP A 57 9.45 -5.00 16.32
C TRP A 57 9.93 -3.55 16.31
N LEU A 58 9.45 -2.75 15.37
CA LEU A 58 10.00 -1.43 15.04
C LEU A 58 8.93 -0.34 15.06
N ARG A 59 9.32 0.92 15.27
CA ARG A 59 8.40 2.08 15.18
C ARG A 59 8.06 2.49 13.75
N SER A 60 8.77 1.95 12.75
CA SER A 60 8.57 2.18 11.32
C SER A 60 9.39 1.17 10.52
N LEU A 61 8.81 0.56 9.46
CA LEU A 61 9.60 -0.24 8.54
C LEU A 61 10.23 0.59 7.40
N ASN A 62 9.80 1.84 7.19
CA ASN A 62 10.22 2.64 6.02
C ASN A 62 11.75 2.72 5.83
N GLY A 63 12.50 2.85 6.93
CA GLY A 63 13.97 2.83 6.91
C GLY A 63 14.56 1.44 7.06
N HIS A 64 13.92 0.58 7.86
CA HIS A 64 14.44 -0.74 8.20
C HIS A 64 14.52 -1.68 7.00
N VAL A 65 13.56 -1.63 6.08
CA VAL A 65 13.55 -2.51 4.88
C VAL A 65 14.83 -2.40 4.04
N ARG A 66 15.51 -1.24 4.07
CA ARG A 66 16.76 -1.04 3.35
C ARG A 66 17.92 -1.84 3.91
N MET A 67 17.88 -2.20 5.20
CA MET A 67 18.88 -3.09 5.80
C MET A 67 18.85 -4.50 5.19
N HIS A 68 17.69 -4.87 4.63
CA HIS A 68 17.51 -6.13 3.89
C HIS A 68 17.79 -5.99 2.39
N GLY A 69 18.38 -4.87 1.96
CA GLY A 69 18.63 -4.59 0.54
C GLY A 69 17.36 -4.35 -0.29
N LEU A 70 16.20 -4.13 0.36
CA LEU A 70 14.92 -3.94 -0.30
C LEU A 70 14.48 -2.47 -0.24
N SER A 71 13.91 -1.99 -1.34
CA SER A 71 13.05 -0.82 -1.32
C SER A 71 11.71 -1.15 -0.62
N MET A 72 10.97 -0.12 -0.19
CA MET A 72 9.67 -0.30 0.45
C MET A 72 8.65 -1.04 -0.43
N ALA A 73 8.76 -0.91 -1.73
CA ALA A 73 7.82 -1.52 -2.65
C ALA A 73 8.26 -2.93 -3.07
N GLU A 74 9.56 -3.20 -3.24
CA GLU A 74 10.06 -4.57 -3.34
C GLU A 74 9.69 -5.36 -2.09
N TYR A 75 9.83 -4.76 -0.92
CA TYR A 75 9.39 -5.37 0.34
C TYR A 75 7.89 -5.69 0.31
N LYS A 76 7.03 -4.74 -0.10
CA LYS A 76 5.59 -5.00 -0.20
C LYS A 76 5.26 -6.10 -1.21
N GLU A 77 5.94 -6.13 -2.35
CA GLU A 77 5.75 -7.14 -3.38
C GLU A 77 6.20 -8.53 -2.88
N ALA A 78 7.40 -8.63 -2.31
CA ALA A 78 7.97 -9.87 -1.78
C ALA A 78 7.06 -10.51 -0.71
N TYR A 79 6.45 -9.68 0.14
CA TYR A 79 5.58 -10.16 1.23
C TYR A 79 4.08 -10.08 0.92
N GLY A 80 3.70 -9.85 -0.34
CA GLY A 80 2.31 -9.83 -0.79
C GLY A 80 1.45 -8.70 -0.18
N LEU A 81 2.06 -7.66 0.35
CA LEU A 81 1.39 -6.53 0.98
C LEU A 81 0.76 -5.60 -0.07
N ALA A 82 -0.41 -5.05 0.26
CA ALA A 82 -1.06 -4.07 -0.61
C ALA A 82 -0.14 -2.85 -0.83
N ARG A 83 -0.09 -2.35 -2.07
CA ARG A 83 0.80 -1.23 -2.44
C ARG A 83 0.54 0.03 -1.60
N SER A 84 -0.73 0.31 -1.33
CA SER A 84 -1.18 1.44 -0.50
C SER A 84 -1.05 1.21 1.01
N LEU A 85 -0.67 0.00 1.45
CA LEU A 85 -0.55 -0.31 2.87
C LEU A 85 0.53 0.56 3.52
N SER A 86 0.22 1.16 4.65
CA SER A 86 1.21 1.88 5.42
C SER A 86 2.16 0.92 6.12
N LEU A 87 3.46 1.21 6.08
CA LEU A 87 4.49 0.49 6.82
C LEU A 87 4.79 1.14 8.19
N LEU A 88 3.90 2.04 8.62
CA LEU A 88 3.93 2.68 9.92
C LEU A 88 2.89 2.04 10.86
N PRO A 89 3.19 1.92 12.16
CA PRO A 89 2.21 1.54 13.17
C PRO A 89 1.05 2.55 13.25
N PRO A 90 -0.18 2.14 13.62
CA PRO A 90 -1.34 3.03 13.71
C PRO A 90 -1.12 4.30 14.55
N ARG A 91 -0.44 4.20 15.70
CA ARG A 91 -0.13 5.36 16.54
C ARG A 91 0.74 6.39 15.83
N GLN A 92 1.72 5.91 15.06
CA GLN A 92 2.62 6.77 14.30
C GLN A 92 1.89 7.38 13.09
N GLN A 93 0.97 6.64 12.46
CA GLN A 93 0.11 7.18 11.40
C GLN A 93 -0.76 8.33 11.93
N GLU A 94 -1.36 8.18 13.11
CA GLU A 94 -2.17 9.23 13.73
C GLU A 94 -1.31 10.46 14.09
N ARG A 95 -0.11 10.24 14.64
CA ARG A 95 0.85 11.34 14.90
C ARG A 95 1.24 12.09 13.63
N GLN A 96 1.47 11.39 12.52
CA GLN A 96 1.78 12.04 11.24
C GLN A 96 0.57 12.82 10.71
N ARG A 97 -0.64 12.29 10.90
CA ARG A 97 -1.89 12.98 10.56
C ARG A 97 -2.05 14.28 11.34
N THR A 98 -1.85 14.27 12.66
CA THR A 98 -1.99 15.48 13.48
C THR A 98 -0.96 16.54 13.10
N ILE A 99 0.28 16.15 12.83
CA ILE A 99 1.34 17.04 12.33
C ILE A 99 0.93 17.64 10.97
N ALA A 100 0.41 16.82 10.04
CA ALA A 100 0.00 17.29 8.72
C ALA A 100 -1.16 18.29 8.78
N LEU A 101 -2.11 18.07 9.69
CA LEU A 101 -3.22 19.00 9.94
C LEU A 101 -2.72 20.31 10.56
N ALA A 102 -1.87 20.24 11.59
CA ALA A 102 -1.31 21.41 12.24
C ALA A 102 -0.47 22.27 11.29
N ARG A 103 0.24 21.65 10.36
CA ARG A 103 1.03 22.34 9.32
C ARG A 103 0.21 22.81 8.12
N GLY A 104 -1.10 22.55 8.09
CA GLY A 104 -1.96 22.95 6.98
C GLY A 104 -1.61 22.29 5.65
N PHE A 105 -0.99 21.10 5.65
CA PHE A 105 -0.57 20.42 4.41
C PHE A 105 -1.71 20.17 3.44
N GLY A 106 -2.95 20.02 3.94
CA GLY A 106 -4.14 19.91 3.10
C GLY A 106 -4.45 21.18 2.32
N GLU A 107 -4.28 22.36 2.93
CA GLU A 107 -4.52 23.65 2.29
C GLU A 107 -3.43 23.98 1.28
N SER A 108 -2.16 23.87 1.70
CA SER A 108 -1.02 24.06 0.80
C SER A 108 -1.07 23.12 -0.40
N GLY A 109 -1.48 21.86 -0.18
CA GLY A 109 -1.68 20.89 -1.26
C GLY A 109 -2.79 21.27 -2.24
N ARG A 110 -3.91 21.86 -1.76
CA ARG A 110 -5.00 22.34 -2.63
C ARG A 110 -4.54 23.48 -3.52
N VAL A 111 -3.80 24.44 -2.96
CA VAL A 111 -3.24 25.56 -3.71
C VAL A 111 -2.33 25.03 -4.83
N ILE A 112 -1.37 24.16 -4.48
CA ILE A 112 -0.46 23.57 -5.47
C ILE A 112 -1.23 22.81 -6.56
N LEU A 113 -2.18 21.94 -6.18
CA LEU A 113 -2.93 21.11 -7.13
C LEU A 113 -3.92 21.90 -8.00
N ARG A 114 -4.31 23.12 -7.61
CA ARG A 114 -5.13 24.00 -8.43
C ARG A 114 -4.38 24.44 -9.68
N ASP A 115 -3.10 24.72 -9.52
CA ASP A 115 -2.28 25.36 -10.55
C ASP A 115 -1.53 24.33 -11.41
N VAL A 116 -1.56 23.04 -11.05
CA VAL A 116 -1.02 21.94 -11.86
C VAL A 116 -1.92 21.68 -13.09
N PRO A 117 -1.38 21.81 -14.33
CA PRO A 117 -2.14 21.50 -15.53
C PRO A 117 -2.60 20.03 -15.53
N ARG A 118 -3.91 19.81 -15.71
CA ARG A 118 -4.46 18.45 -15.84
C ARG A 118 -4.43 18.04 -17.30
N PRO A 119 -3.86 16.87 -17.65
CA PRO A 119 -3.95 16.38 -19.02
C PRO A 119 -5.42 16.14 -19.40
N PRO A 120 -5.79 16.33 -20.67
CA PRO A 120 -7.15 16.10 -21.13
C PRO A 120 -7.57 14.66 -20.85
N ARG A 121 -8.84 14.47 -20.50
CA ARG A 121 -9.38 13.13 -20.25
C ARG A 121 -9.41 12.35 -21.57
N PRO A 122 -8.81 11.15 -21.65
CA PRO A 122 -8.86 10.35 -22.86
C PRO A 122 -10.32 10.02 -23.22
N VAL A 123 -10.69 10.32 -24.47
CA VAL A 123 -12.03 10.08 -25.04
C VAL A 123 -11.99 8.81 -25.89
N GLY A 124 -13.08 8.04 -25.87
CA GLY A 124 -13.17 6.76 -26.59
C GLY A 124 -12.74 5.55 -25.74
N GLN A 125 -13.43 4.41 -25.91
CA GLN A 125 -13.19 3.21 -25.11
C GLN A 125 -11.78 2.63 -25.34
N GLU A 126 -11.32 2.57 -26.58
CA GLU A 126 -10.01 2.04 -26.96
C GLU A 126 -8.85 2.88 -26.40
N VAL A 127 -8.94 4.20 -26.49
CA VAL A 127 -7.94 5.12 -25.95
C VAL A 127 -7.87 5.00 -24.42
N ARG A 128 -9.02 4.87 -23.76
CA ARG A 128 -9.08 4.65 -22.31
C ARG A 128 -8.51 3.30 -21.91
N LEU A 129 -8.80 2.24 -22.66
CA LEU A 129 -8.28 0.90 -22.40
C LEU A 129 -6.77 0.85 -22.62
N SER A 130 -6.28 1.33 -23.76
CA SER A 130 -4.85 1.38 -24.07
C SER A 130 -4.06 2.24 -23.08
N SER A 131 -4.61 3.38 -22.64
CA SER A 131 -4.00 4.20 -21.58
C SER A 131 -3.93 3.46 -20.24
N ARG A 132 -4.97 2.71 -19.86
CA ARG A 132 -4.94 1.86 -18.66
C ARG A 132 -3.94 0.72 -18.77
N ILE A 133 -3.87 0.06 -19.93
CA ILE A 133 -2.89 -0.98 -20.20
C ILE A 133 -1.49 -0.40 -20.09
N ARG A 134 -1.17 0.71 -20.79
CA ARG A 134 0.13 1.40 -20.68
C ARG A 134 0.47 1.79 -19.25
N SER A 135 -0.50 2.32 -18.50
CA SER A 135 -0.30 2.68 -17.10
C SER A 135 -0.08 1.45 -16.22
N SER A 136 -0.75 0.34 -16.52
CA SER A 136 -0.58 -0.93 -15.82
C SER A 136 0.77 -1.54 -16.13
N THR A 137 1.17 -1.60 -17.41
CA THR A 137 2.45 -2.15 -17.85
C THR A 137 3.62 -1.30 -17.39
N ALA A 138 3.54 0.03 -17.46
CA ALA A 138 4.56 0.92 -16.89
C ALA A 138 4.70 0.76 -15.36
N LYS A 139 3.65 0.28 -14.67
CA LYS A 139 3.68 -0.05 -13.25
C LYS A 139 4.02 -1.53 -12.99
N GLN A 140 4.05 -2.35 -14.03
CA GLN A 140 4.37 -3.77 -14.01
C GLN A 140 5.84 -3.91 -14.37
N GLY A 141 6.69 -4.14 -13.36
CA GLY A 141 8.13 -4.33 -13.58
C GLY A 141 9.02 -3.10 -13.43
N THR A 142 8.51 -1.93 -13.02
CA THR A 142 9.35 -0.80 -12.54
C THR A 142 10.17 -1.11 -11.27
N TYR A 143 10.03 -2.33 -10.72
CA TYR A 143 10.87 -2.91 -9.66
C TYR A 143 11.77 -4.08 -10.13
N ARG A 144 11.86 -4.37 -11.43
CA ARG A 144 12.88 -5.30 -11.98
C ARG A 144 14.20 -4.58 -12.26
N GLY A 145 14.63 -3.75 -11.31
CA GLY A 145 15.78 -2.86 -11.41
C GLY A 145 17.03 -3.36 -10.68
N ARG A 146 17.28 -4.67 -10.64
CA ARG A 146 18.62 -5.22 -10.47
C ARG A 146 18.69 -6.55 -11.24
N PRO A 147 19.70 -6.80 -12.09
CA PRO A 147 19.91 -8.13 -12.63
C PRO A 147 20.06 -9.10 -11.46
N ALA A 148 19.42 -10.25 -11.57
CA ALA A 148 19.56 -11.36 -10.65
C ALA A 148 20.97 -11.97 -10.78
N GLY A 149 21.99 -11.23 -10.33
CA GLY A 149 23.27 -11.81 -9.96
C GLY A 149 23.14 -12.30 -8.52
N GLU A 150 23.18 -13.61 -8.34
CA GLU A 150 23.46 -14.30 -7.07
C GLU A 150 22.39 -14.12 -5.97
N ARG A 151 21.24 -14.80 -6.17
CA ARG A 151 20.36 -15.12 -5.05
C ARG A 151 20.82 -16.44 -4.44
N GLU A 152 21.76 -16.38 -3.50
CA GLU A 152 21.95 -17.47 -2.53
C GLU A 152 20.66 -17.57 -1.68
N PRO A 153 20.14 -18.79 -1.42
CA PRO A 153 19.00 -18.95 -0.53
C PRO A 153 19.37 -18.44 0.86
N VAL A 154 18.51 -17.61 1.44
CA VAL A 154 18.58 -17.30 2.87
C VAL A 154 18.34 -18.62 3.62
N THR A 155 19.43 -19.20 4.13
CA THR A 155 19.46 -20.33 5.06
C THR A 155 19.12 -19.89 6.47
#